data_AF-A0A8W8N5M4-F1
#
_entry.id   AF-A0A8W8N5M4-F1
#
_cell.length_a   1.000
_cell.length_b   1.000
_cell.length_c   1.000
_cell.angle_alpha   90.00
_cell.angle_beta   90.00
_cell.angle_gamma   90.00
#
_symmetry.space_group_name_H-M   'P 1'
#
loop_
_entity.id
_entity.type
_entity.pdbx_description
1 polymer ?
#
loop_
_entity_poly.entity_id
_entity_poly.type
_entity_poly.pdbx_seq_one_letter_code
_entity_poly.pdbx_strand_id
1 'polypeptide(L)'
;MKLGLALTVCLFVFESSSAELAKSPPAEENLPSYEDVCANAKIVNGVGYQRHNSDCDKFFQCYQGEKMQDRMAVPRQCPFGQFWDQNVPTCRTASEVKCDTDKCNHKQLLSHPMDSGNCRSYWKCNLQKSVGDCCPMGQRYKKYQGCEKDAKCTDPCPGDSFHQGPCDSRPIFGDRSVFQQFVEGVNWHNMTCPGNTQYSALACGCVYHKGYEGVCKPELYLPFSKNFIDYSGNKREVISHGVKLTREGYAYFDGDSYLEIKKFLNFEQSEITVAVRFLKENKGGLTVVMSNSISEPKPTFLILNSAKNVHAMIKNTGNEIFTLHGVTREGNWNTVKVMHDENKLDLIVNDIYTERWAIGKIMDTQSNLYIGKSDKFQSFKGYIDEIAVFACRPKFIQT
;
A
#
# COMPACT_ATOMS: atom_id res chain seq x y z
N MET A 1 -51.47 -49.02 -35.59
CA MET A 1 -52.30 -47.95 -34.99
C MET A 1 -52.17 -48.11 -33.48
N LYS A 2 -51.35 -47.28 -32.82
CA LYS A 2 -51.70 -45.97 -32.21
C LYS A 2 -52.53 -46.12 -30.92
N LEU A 3 -52.08 -45.38 -29.90
CA LEU A 3 -52.63 -45.14 -28.56
C LEU A 3 -52.30 -46.21 -27.50
N GLY A 4 -51.85 -45.84 -26.29
CA GLY A 4 -51.66 -44.50 -25.73
C GLY A 4 -51.36 -44.61 -24.24
N LEU A 5 -50.21 -44.04 -23.86
CA LEU A 5 -49.73 -43.79 -22.51
C LEU A 5 -50.60 -42.75 -21.80
N ALA A 6 -50.83 -42.92 -20.49
CA ALA A 6 -51.08 -41.82 -19.57
C ALA A 6 -50.22 -42.06 -18.32
N LEU A 7 -49.13 -41.30 -18.20
CA LEU A 7 -48.41 -41.13 -16.94
C LEU A 7 -48.21 -39.64 -16.73
N THR A 8 -48.76 -39.15 -15.62
CA THR A 8 -48.80 -37.75 -15.20
C THR A 8 -47.40 -37.25 -14.88
N VAL A 9 -46.94 -36.20 -15.57
CA VAL A 9 -45.70 -35.46 -15.28
C VAL A 9 -46.08 -34.10 -14.72
N CYS A 10 -45.60 -33.78 -13.52
CA CYS A 10 -45.68 -32.45 -12.92
C CYS A 10 -44.94 -31.42 -13.78
N LEU A 11 -45.66 -30.39 -14.21
CA LEU A 11 -45.13 -29.19 -14.84
C LEU A 11 -44.53 -28.27 -13.76
N PHE A 12 -43.20 -28.18 -13.69
CA PHE A 12 -42.52 -26.99 -13.22
C PHE A 12 -42.01 -26.23 -14.45
N VAL A 13 -42.64 -25.11 -14.75
CA VAL A 13 -42.19 -24.14 -15.75
C VAL A 13 -41.01 -23.39 -15.13
N PHE A 14 -39.79 -23.75 -15.52
CA PHE A 14 -38.63 -22.87 -15.32
C PHE A 14 -38.64 -21.84 -16.45
N GLU A 15 -38.92 -20.59 -16.11
CA GLU A 15 -38.74 -19.45 -17.00
C GLU A 15 -37.27 -19.38 -17.45
N SER A 16 -37.11 -19.19 -18.75
CA SER A 16 -35.84 -19.09 -19.44
C SER A 16 -35.05 -17.86 -18.99
N SER A 17 -33.82 -18.14 -18.55
CA SER A 17 -32.69 -17.22 -18.42
C SER A 17 -32.64 -16.18 -19.54
N SER A 18 -32.95 -14.93 -19.18
CA SER A 18 -32.37 -13.75 -19.81
C SER A 18 -31.53 -13.07 -18.74
N ALA A 19 -30.34 -13.61 -18.47
CA ALA A 19 -29.37 -12.92 -17.64
C ALA A 19 -29.01 -11.61 -18.35
N GLU A 20 -29.54 -10.50 -17.84
CA GLU A 20 -29.05 -9.16 -18.17
C GLU A 20 -27.53 -9.15 -18.02
N LEU A 21 -26.87 -8.75 -19.09
CA LEU A 21 -25.42 -8.60 -19.14
C LEU A 21 -25.01 -7.63 -18.02
N ALA A 22 -24.40 -8.15 -16.96
CA ALA A 22 -23.91 -7.32 -15.88
C ALA A 22 -22.82 -6.38 -16.42
N LYS A 23 -23.06 -5.09 -16.18
CA LYS A 23 -22.24 -3.94 -16.54
C LYS A 23 -20.80 -4.11 -16.05
N SER A 24 -19.84 -3.69 -16.89
CA SER A 24 -18.40 -3.71 -16.60
C SER A 24 -18.07 -3.04 -15.25
N PRO A 25 -17.10 -3.56 -14.47
CA PRO A 25 -16.56 -2.87 -13.30
C PRO A 25 -16.01 -1.48 -13.70
N PRO A 26 -16.09 -0.49 -12.79
CA PRO A 26 -15.54 0.84 -13.05
C PRO A 26 -14.02 0.77 -13.23
N ALA A 27 -13.51 1.61 -14.13
CA ALA A 27 -12.09 1.79 -14.37
C ALA A 27 -11.36 2.26 -13.09
N GLU A 28 -10.10 1.84 -13.01
CA GLU A 28 -9.11 2.20 -12.00
C GLU A 28 -9.16 3.69 -11.63
N GLU A 29 -9.24 3.98 -10.32
CA GLU A 29 -8.88 5.30 -9.82
C GLU A 29 -7.35 5.39 -9.88
N ASN A 30 -6.85 5.91 -11.00
CA ASN A 30 -5.43 6.23 -11.17
C ASN A 30 -5.01 7.24 -10.10
N LEU A 31 -4.29 6.78 -9.07
CA LEU A 31 -3.50 7.66 -8.21
C LEU A 31 -2.47 8.40 -9.09
N PRO A 32 -2.41 9.74 -9.03
CA PRO A 32 -1.70 10.55 -10.01
C PRO A 32 -0.18 10.30 -9.99
N SER A 33 0.41 10.17 -11.17
CA SER A 33 1.87 10.10 -11.37
C SER A 33 2.56 11.40 -10.91
N TYR A 34 3.89 11.43 -10.78
CA TYR A 34 4.63 12.66 -10.47
C TYR A 34 4.26 13.78 -11.45
N GLU A 35 4.11 13.45 -12.73
CA GLU A 35 3.70 14.35 -13.78
C GLU A 35 2.27 14.85 -13.57
N ASP A 36 1.36 14.01 -13.07
CA ASP A 36 -0.03 14.41 -12.78
C ASP A 36 -0.14 15.31 -11.53
N VAL A 37 0.75 15.14 -10.55
CA VAL A 37 0.75 15.93 -9.30
C VAL A 37 1.64 17.16 -9.42
N CYS A 38 2.90 16.97 -9.76
CA CYS A 38 3.97 17.95 -9.63
C CYS A 38 4.24 18.77 -10.89
N ALA A 39 3.57 18.52 -12.02
CA ALA A 39 3.82 19.29 -13.26
C ALA A 39 3.66 20.80 -13.10
N ASN A 40 2.74 21.24 -12.22
CA ASN A 40 2.48 22.65 -11.95
C ASN A 40 2.93 23.09 -10.54
N ALA A 41 3.81 22.31 -9.91
CA ALA A 41 4.28 22.62 -8.56
C ALA A 41 5.00 23.97 -8.51
N LYS A 42 4.68 24.78 -7.50
CA LYS A 42 5.39 26.04 -7.25
C LYS A 42 6.77 25.72 -6.69
N ILE A 43 7.83 26.06 -7.44
CA ILE A 43 9.21 25.81 -7.01
C ILE A 43 9.68 26.91 -6.05
N VAL A 44 10.13 26.52 -4.87
CA VAL A 44 10.80 27.38 -3.89
C VAL A 44 12.10 26.71 -3.48
N ASN A 45 13.22 27.42 -3.61
CA ASN A 45 14.55 26.91 -3.28
C ASN A 45 14.85 25.54 -3.94
N GLY A 46 14.36 25.29 -5.16
CA GLY A 46 14.60 24.02 -5.87
C GLY A 46 13.79 22.83 -5.35
N VAL A 47 12.75 23.06 -4.55
CA VAL A 47 11.74 22.06 -4.16
C VAL A 47 10.38 22.54 -4.64
N GLY A 48 9.61 21.65 -5.26
CA GLY A 48 8.25 21.96 -5.72
C GLY A 48 7.22 21.74 -4.62
N TYR A 49 6.18 22.56 -4.62
CA TYR A 49 5.04 22.39 -3.73
C TYR A 49 3.72 22.48 -4.47
N GLN A 50 2.83 21.53 -4.24
CA GLN A 50 1.53 21.45 -4.89
C GLN A 50 0.41 21.14 -3.89
N ARG A 51 -0.67 21.93 -3.93
CA ARG A 51 -1.89 21.69 -3.17
C ARG A 51 -2.50 20.32 -3.50
N HIS A 52 -3.00 19.60 -2.50
CA HIS A 52 -3.80 18.40 -2.73
C HIS A 52 -5.17 18.76 -3.35
N ASN A 53 -5.62 17.98 -4.34
CA ASN A 53 -6.81 18.35 -5.14
C ASN A 53 -8.12 18.35 -4.35
N SER A 54 -8.22 17.59 -3.26
CA SER A 54 -9.47 17.43 -2.49
C SER A 54 -9.37 17.82 -1.01
N ASP A 55 -8.15 17.98 -0.47
CA ASP A 55 -7.96 18.11 0.98
C ASP A 55 -7.10 19.33 1.28
N CYS A 56 -7.73 20.31 1.94
CA CYS A 56 -7.14 21.63 2.13
C CYS A 56 -5.95 21.63 3.09
N ASP A 57 -5.88 20.66 4.01
CA ASP A 57 -4.79 20.46 4.95
C ASP A 57 -3.68 19.56 4.39
N LYS A 58 -3.79 19.09 3.14
CA LYS A 58 -2.79 18.24 2.50
C LYS A 58 -2.14 18.94 1.32
N PHE A 59 -0.89 18.59 1.08
CA PHE A 59 -0.12 19.06 -0.07
C PHE A 59 0.94 18.04 -0.44
N PHE A 60 1.59 18.24 -1.58
CA PHE A 60 2.72 17.44 -2.04
C PHE A 60 3.97 18.30 -2.05
N GLN A 61 5.04 17.73 -1.53
CA GLN A 61 6.39 18.25 -1.67
C GLN A 61 7.12 17.43 -2.73
N CYS A 62 7.44 18.10 -3.82
CA CYS A 62 7.97 17.52 -5.05
C CYS A 62 9.48 17.70 -5.10
N TYR A 63 10.22 16.60 -5.21
CA TYR A 63 11.66 16.60 -5.37
C TYR A 63 12.03 16.14 -6.78
N GLN A 64 13.05 16.76 -7.36
CA GLN A 64 13.53 16.48 -8.70
C GLN A 64 15.05 16.34 -8.68
N GLY A 65 15.54 15.19 -9.15
CA GLY A 65 16.92 14.89 -9.45
C GLY A 65 17.22 15.06 -10.94
N GLU A 66 18.42 14.64 -11.34
CA GLU A 66 18.93 14.88 -12.70
C GLU A 66 18.24 14.01 -13.75
N LYS A 67 17.81 12.80 -13.38
CA LYS A 67 17.14 11.85 -14.29
C LYS A 67 15.63 11.91 -14.11
N MET A 68 14.90 11.55 -15.17
CA MET A 68 13.43 11.42 -15.13
C MET A 68 12.93 10.50 -14.01
N GLN A 69 13.68 9.43 -13.73
CA GLN A 69 13.41 8.46 -12.67
C GLN A 69 13.68 9.00 -11.25
N ASP A 70 14.42 10.10 -11.12
CA ASP A 70 14.76 10.72 -9.83
C ASP A 70 13.72 11.80 -9.48
N ARG A 71 12.43 11.44 -9.54
CA ARG A 71 11.31 12.37 -9.30
C ARG A 71 10.41 11.81 -8.21
N MET A 72 10.05 12.62 -7.23
CA MET A 72 9.28 12.19 -6.08
C MET A 72 8.22 13.22 -5.71
N ALA A 73 6.99 12.77 -5.49
CA ALA A 73 5.91 13.56 -4.92
C ALA A 73 5.60 12.99 -3.53
N VAL A 74 5.95 13.71 -2.46
CA VAL A 74 5.71 13.23 -1.08
C VAL A 74 4.48 13.95 -0.52
N PRO A 75 3.42 13.21 -0.14
CA PRO A 75 2.29 13.80 0.57
C PRO A 75 2.73 14.34 1.92
N ARG A 76 2.19 15.49 2.27
CA ARG A 76 2.38 16.22 3.51
C ARG A 76 1.04 16.64 4.07
N GLN A 77 1.03 16.87 5.36
CA GLN A 77 -0.14 17.36 6.06
C GLN A 77 0.25 18.57 6.89
N CYS A 78 -0.50 19.65 6.72
CA CYS A 78 -0.33 20.83 7.51
C CYS A 78 -0.58 20.56 8.99
N PRO A 79 0.04 21.36 9.87
CA PRO A 79 -0.23 21.26 11.29
C PRO A 79 -1.71 21.41 11.64
N PHE A 80 -2.07 20.96 12.84
CA PHE A 80 -3.42 21.05 13.36
C PHE A 80 -4.03 22.44 13.15
N GLY A 81 -5.25 22.49 12.60
CA GLY A 81 -5.98 23.73 12.37
C GLY A 81 -5.49 24.59 11.19
N GLN A 82 -4.53 24.10 10.41
CA GLN A 82 -3.95 24.83 9.29
C GLN A 82 -4.28 24.18 7.94
N PHE A 83 -4.38 25.02 6.91
CA PHE A 83 -4.50 24.62 5.51
C PHE A 83 -3.25 25.02 4.74
N TRP A 84 -2.99 24.30 3.65
CA TRP A 84 -1.94 24.64 2.71
C TRP A 84 -2.32 25.89 1.91
N ASP A 85 -1.47 26.90 1.90
CA ASP A 85 -1.61 28.08 1.05
C ASP A 85 -0.69 27.93 -0.18
N GLN A 86 -1.26 27.75 -1.37
CA GLN A 86 -0.48 27.63 -2.60
C GLN A 86 0.17 28.96 -3.03
N ASN A 87 -0.41 30.11 -2.62
CA ASN A 87 0.10 31.43 -3.00
C ASN A 87 1.36 31.77 -2.22
N VAL A 88 1.35 31.47 -0.93
CA VAL A 88 2.52 31.54 -0.06
C VAL A 88 2.78 30.11 0.39
N PRO A 89 3.66 29.33 -0.28
CA PRO A 89 3.78 27.87 -0.15
C PRO A 89 4.21 27.44 1.26
N THR A 90 3.25 27.52 2.17
CA THR A 90 3.36 27.24 3.60
C THR A 90 1.97 26.91 4.14
N CYS A 91 1.94 26.28 5.30
CA CYS A 91 0.71 26.09 6.06
C CYS A 91 0.35 27.40 6.79
N ARG A 92 -0.93 27.75 6.76
CA ARG A 92 -1.50 28.91 7.46
C ARG A 92 -2.81 28.51 8.10
N THR A 93 -3.26 29.30 9.08
CA THR A 93 -4.56 29.09 9.75
C THR A 93 -5.68 28.87 8.73
N ALA A 94 -6.44 27.79 8.88
CA ALA A 94 -7.41 27.35 7.89
C ALA A 94 -8.45 28.43 7.52
N SER A 95 -8.85 29.27 8.48
CA SER A 95 -9.77 30.39 8.26
C SER A 95 -9.23 31.49 7.35
N GLU A 96 -7.92 31.65 7.25
CA GLU A 96 -7.24 32.66 6.43
C GLU A 96 -6.97 32.18 5.01
N VAL A 97 -6.97 30.86 4.80
CA VAL A 97 -6.66 30.27 3.50
C VAL A 97 -7.93 30.20 2.65
N LYS A 98 -7.80 30.59 1.39
CA LYS A 98 -8.82 30.31 0.38
C LYS A 98 -8.63 28.89 -0.15
N CYS A 99 -9.49 27.98 0.27
CA CYS A 99 -9.56 26.62 -0.26
C CYS A 99 -10.98 26.33 -0.77
N ASP A 100 -11.13 26.15 -2.08
CA ASP A 100 -12.44 25.96 -2.71
C ASP A 100 -13.04 24.58 -2.36
N THR A 101 -12.20 23.62 -1.98
CA THR A 101 -12.60 22.27 -1.53
C THR A 101 -12.79 22.16 -0.02
N ASP A 102 -12.80 23.28 0.72
CA ASP A 102 -13.13 23.29 2.15
C ASP A 102 -14.56 22.77 2.34
N LYS A 103 -14.71 21.68 3.12
CA LYS A 103 -16.01 21.06 3.37
C LYS A 103 -16.95 22.00 4.13
N CYS A 104 -16.42 22.94 4.92
CA CYS A 104 -17.20 23.95 5.60
C CYS A 104 -17.85 25.00 4.67
N ASN A 105 -17.50 25.02 3.38
CA ASN A 105 -18.25 25.78 2.37
C ASN A 105 -19.71 25.28 2.26
N HIS A 106 -20.01 24.05 2.69
CA HIS A 106 -21.37 23.55 2.79
C HIS A 106 -22.10 24.16 3.99
N LYS A 107 -23.05 25.07 3.73
CA LYS A 107 -23.73 25.90 4.76
C LYS A 107 -24.36 25.15 5.94
N GLN A 108 -24.77 23.89 5.74
CA GLN A 108 -25.40 23.08 6.78
C GLN A 108 -24.41 22.22 7.56
N LEU A 109 -23.14 22.17 7.13
CA LEU A 109 -22.12 21.39 7.81
C LEU A 109 -21.64 22.16 9.04
N LEU A 110 -21.78 21.54 10.21
CA LEU A 110 -21.35 22.14 11.49
C LEU A 110 -19.92 21.72 11.87
N SER A 111 -19.53 20.51 11.49
CA SER A 111 -18.21 19.96 11.72
C SER A 111 -17.94 18.80 10.77
N HIS A 112 -16.66 18.45 10.57
CA HIS A 112 -16.27 17.24 9.87
C HIS A 112 -14.99 16.62 10.45
N PRO A 113 -14.69 15.35 10.13
CA PRO A 113 -13.48 14.68 10.61
C PRO A 113 -12.20 15.36 10.13
N MET A 114 -11.19 15.34 11.00
CA MET A 114 -9.81 15.67 10.69
C MET A 114 -9.00 14.37 10.62
N ASP A 115 -8.16 14.23 9.60
CA ASP A 115 -7.37 13.03 9.33
C ASP A 115 -6.01 13.11 10.04
N SER A 116 -6.01 13.24 11.37
CA SER A 116 -4.81 13.49 12.19
C SER A 116 -4.35 12.28 13.00
N GLY A 117 -5.16 11.21 13.03
CA GLY A 117 -5.00 10.09 13.96
C GLY A 117 -5.37 10.42 15.42
N ASN A 118 -5.71 11.68 15.75
CA ASN A 118 -6.12 12.10 17.10
C ASN A 118 -7.63 11.93 17.29
N CYS A 119 -8.03 11.15 18.29
CA CYS A 119 -9.42 10.75 18.51
C CYS A 119 -10.37 11.91 18.89
N ARG A 120 -9.83 13.05 19.33
CA ARG A 120 -10.60 14.23 19.75
C ARG A 120 -10.70 15.29 18.69
N SER A 121 -9.71 15.36 17.81
CA SER A 121 -9.56 16.44 16.84
C SER A 121 -10.61 16.39 15.73
N TYR A 122 -11.08 17.55 15.31
CA TYR A 122 -12.02 17.70 14.20
C TYR A 122 -11.94 19.10 13.60
N TRP A 123 -12.59 19.29 12.46
CA TRP A 123 -12.81 20.60 11.86
C TRP A 123 -14.17 21.12 12.25
N LYS A 124 -14.21 22.28 12.92
CA LYS A 124 -15.42 23.02 13.22
C LYS A 124 -15.69 24.02 12.12
N CYS A 125 -16.92 24.08 11.64
CA CYS A 125 -17.33 25.07 10.65
C CYS A 125 -17.79 26.34 11.36
N ASN A 126 -17.02 27.41 11.23
CA ASN A 126 -17.36 28.74 11.72
C ASN A 126 -17.46 29.71 10.53
N LEU A 127 -18.63 30.31 10.31
CA LEU A 127 -18.88 31.22 9.18
C LEU A 127 -18.43 30.64 7.81
N GLN A 128 -18.76 29.36 7.57
CA GLN A 128 -18.38 28.59 6.36
C GLN A 128 -16.86 28.37 6.20
N LYS A 129 -16.08 28.56 7.25
CA LYS A 129 -14.64 28.27 7.28
C LYS A 129 -14.33 27.16 8.26
N SER A 130 -13.42 26.28 7.88
CA SER A 130 -12.84 25.30 8.78
C SER A 130 -11.95 25.96 9.83
N VAL A 131 -12.11 25.53 11.09
CA VAL A 131 -11.25 25.86 12.22
C VAL A 131 -10.94 24.55 12.95
N GLY A 132 -9.66 24.30 13.24
CA GLY A 132 -9.29 23.12 14.04
C GLY A 132 -9.84 23.24 15.46
N ASP A 133 -10.53 22.21 15.94
CA ASP A 133 -11.09 22.14 17.30
C ASP A 133 -10.98 20.70 17.84
N CYS A 134 -11.22 20.53 19.14
CA CYS A 134 -11.15 19.24 19.82
C CYS A 134 -12.35 19.00 20.72
N CYS A 135 -12.77 17.75 20.79
CA CYS A 135 -13.73 17.34 21.80
C CYS A 135 -13.14 17.48 23.21
N PRO A 136 -13.96 17.70 24.26
CA PRO A 136 -13.50 17.72 25.64
C PRO A 136 -12.74 16.42 26.03
N MET A 137 -11.97 16.47 27.12
CA MET A 137 -11.28 15.27 27.64
C MET A 137 -12.29 14.14 27.94
N GLY A 138 -11.93 12.90 27.58
CA GLY A 138 -12.81 11.72 27.73
C GLY A 138 -13.96 11.66 26.71
N GLN A 139 -13.87 12.42 25.63
CA GLN A 139 -14.80 12.38 24.51
C GLN A 139 -14.03 12.22 23.20
N ARG A 140 -14.58 11.48 22.24
CA ARG A 140 -14.06 11.41 20.87
C ARG A 140 -14.93 12.21 19.92
N TYR A 141 -14.35 12.65 18.80
CA TYR A 141 -15.15 13.18 17.72
C TYR A 141 -15.80 12.05 16.93
N LYS A 142 -17.11 12.15 16.75
CA LYS A 142 -17.89 11.28 15.89
C LYS A 142 -18.23 12.01 14.60
N LYS A 143 -17.85 11.41 13.48
CA LYS A 143 -18.02 11.94 12.12
C LYS A 143 -19.42 12.54 11.91
N TYR A 144 -19.45 13.86 11.69
CA TYR A 144 -20.65 14.68 11.43
C TYR A 144 -21.69 14.73 12.55
N GLN A 145 -21.42 14.12 13.71
CA GLN A 145 -22.33 14.06 14.86
C GLN A 145 -21.82 14.88 16.05
N GLY A 146 -20.55 15.27 16.05
CA GLY A 146 -19.93 16.03 17.14
C GLY A 146 -19.29 15.11 18.18
N CYS A 147 -19.19 15.59 19.41
CA CYS A 147 -18.45 14.88 20.46
C CYS A 147 -19.31 13.84 21.18
N GLU A 148 -18.78 12.64 21.37
CA GLU A 148 -19.41 11.57 22.13
C GLU A 148 -18.50 11.09 23.26
N LYS A 149 -19.08 10.65 24.37
CA LYS A 149 -18.33 10.13 25.52
C LYS A 149 -17.56 8.87 25.10
N ASP A 150 -16.26 8.86 25.37
CA ASP A 150 -15.42 7.70 25.20
C ASP A 150 -14.23 7.75 26.17
N ALA A 151 -14.28 6.91 27.19
CA ALA A 151 -13.22 6.82 28.19
C ALA A 151 -11.89 6.29 27.63
N LYS A 152 -11.89 5.68 26.43
CA LYS A 152 -10.66 5.21 25.76
C LYS A 152 -9.94 6.32 24.99
N CYS A 153 -10.62 7.42 24.71
CA CYS A 153 -10.03 8.55 23.99
C CYS A 153 -9.35 9.49 24.99
N THR A 154 -8.05 9.29 25.16
CA THR A 154 -7.19 10.02 26.12
C THR A 154 -6.28 11.04 25.45
N ASP A 155 -6.39 11.22 24.13
CA ASP A 155 -5.46 12.06 23.39
C ASP A 155 -5.49 13.51 23.90
N PRO A 156 -4.36 14.23 23.93
CA PRO A 156 -4.39 15.67 24.13
C PRO A 156 -5.02 16.36 22.92
N CYS A 157 -5.51 17.59 23.06
CA CYS A 157 -5.83 18.37 21.87
C CYS A 157 -4.50 18.72 21.16
N PRO A 158 -4.37 18.48 19.86
CA PRO A 158 -3.15 18.79 19.13
C PRO A 158 -2.77 20.27 19.27
N GLY A 159 -1.50 20.57 19.53
CA GLY A 159 -0.95 21.92 19.41
C GLY A 159 -0.49 22.22 17.97
N ASP A 160 0.00 23.44 17.72
CA ASP A 160 0.52 23.86 16.41
C ASP A 160 1.69 22.99 15.89
N SER A 161 2.28 22.15 16.73
CA SER A 161 3.40 21.25 16.42
C SER A 161 2.96 19.84 16.01
N PHE A 162 1.65 19.55 16.02
CA PHE A 162 1.11 18.26 15.63
C PHE A 162 0.95 18.24 14.10
N HIS A 163 1.71 17.36 13.44
CA HIS A 163 1.94 17.21 11.98
C HIS A 163 3.06 18.08 11.37
N GLN A 164 3.75 17.47 10.40
CA GLN A 164 4.92 18.01 9.73
C GLN A 164 4.47 18.86 8.53
N GLY A 165 4.69 20.18 8.62
CA GLY A 165 4.64 21.09 7.48
C GLY A 165 5.67 20.75 6.40
N PRO A 166 6.07 21.70 5.54
CA PRO A 166 7.07 21.41 4.51
C PRO A 166 8.39 20.98 5.17
N CYS A 167 9.01 19.91 4.66
CA CYS A 167 10.36 19.56 5.10
C CYS A 167 11.33 20.63 4.65
N ASP A 168 12.27 20.95 5.52
CA ASP A 168 13.48 21.70 5.22
C ASP A 168 14.62 20.78 4.74
N SER A 169 14.38 19.47 4.63
CA SER A 169 15.31 18.50 4.07
C SER A 169 14.83 17.94 2.72
N ARG A 170 15.76 17.45 1.89
CA ARG A 170 15.48 16.75 0.62
C ARG A 170 16.46 15.59 0.38
N PRO A 171 16.06 14.55 -0.39
CA PRO A 171 16.94 13.42 -0.65
C PRO A 171 18.09 13.79 -1.57
N ILE A 172 19.19 13.06 -1.46
CA ILE A 172 20.15 12.90 -2.56
C ILE A 172 19.79 11.59 -3.26
N PHE A 173 19.37 11.68 -4.52
CA PHE A 173 18.94 10.50 -5.27
C PHE A 173 20.12 9.54 -5.49
N GLY A 174 19.86 8.24 -5.34
CA GLY A 174 20.87 7.19 -5.47
C GLY A 174 21.67 6.87 -4.19
N ASP A 175 21.63 7.72 -3.16
CA ASP A 175 22.32 7.46 -1.89
C ASP A 175 21.47 7.92 -0.70
N ARG A 176 20.88 6.95 0.02
CA ARG A 176 20.03 7.21 1.19
C ARG A 176 20.81 7.43 2.48
N SER A 177 22.13 7.25 2.48
CA SER A 177 22.97 7.54 3.65
C SER A 177 23.26 9.05 3.79
N VAL A 178 22.89 9.83 2.77
CA VAL A 178 23.07 11.28 2.74
C VAL A 178 21.79 11.98 2.29
N PHE A 179 21.67 13.25 2.66
CA PHE A 179 20.55 14.11 2.29
C PHE A 179 21.01 15.57 2.24
N GLN A 180 20.13 16.48 1.82
CA GLN A 180 20.40 17.91 1.90
C GLN A 180 19.45 18.58 2.88
N GLN A 181 20.01 19.41 3.76
CA GLN A 181 19.26 20.24 4.71
C GLN A 181 19.34 21.69 4.24
N PHE A 182 18.19 22.36 4.16
CA PHE A 182 18.14 23.79 3.90
C PHE A 182 18.41 24.55 5.19
N VAL A 183 19.41 25.43 5.16
CA VAL A 183 19.73 26.35 6.26
C VAL A 183 19.61 27.76 5.72
N GLU A 184 18.80 28.58 6.38
CA GLU A 184 18.59 29.98 5.99
C GLU A 184 19.94 30.73 5.98
N GLY A 185 20.22 31.45 4.88
CA GLY A 185 21.48 32.16 4.67
C GLY A 185 22.66 31.30 4.16
N VAL A 186 22.60 29.97 4.26
CA VAL A 186 23.65 29.05 3.77
C VAL A 186 23.22 28.26 2.52
N ASN A 187 21.90 28.13 2.29
CA ASN A 187 21.27 27.26 1.29
C ASN A 187 21.36 25.76 1.63
N TRP A 188 21.24 24.89 0.62
CA TRP A 188 21.27 23.44 0.77
C TRP A 188 22.66 22.95 1.15
N HIS A 189 22.75 22.28 2.28
CA HIS A 189 23.98 21.67 2.78
C HIS A 189 23.85 20.14 2.80
N ASN A 190 24.86 19.42 2.33
CA ASN A 190 24.88 17.96 2.39
C ASN A 190 25.05 17.50 3.84
N MET A 191 24.22 16.55 4.25
CA MET A 191 24.21 15.94 5.57
C MET A 191 24.37 14.44 5.42
N THR A 192 25.07 13.82 6.35
CA THR A 192 25.15 12.36 6.46
C THR A 192 24.18 11.89 7.54
N CYS A 193 23.45 10.82 7.24
CA CYS A 193 22.62 10.16 8.22
C CYS A 193 23.48 9.50 9.31
N PRO A 194 23.15 9.67 10.61
CA PRO A 194 23.91 9.04 11.68
C PRO A 194 23.84 7.50 11.62
N GLY A 195 25.00 6.82 11.63
CA GLY A 195 25.08 5.36 11.78
C GLY A 195 24.29 4.58 10.73
N ASN A 196 23.43 3.64 11.18
CA ASN A 196 22.60 2.77 10.34
C ASN A 196 21.22 3.36 10.00
N THR A 197 21.07 4.69 10.04
CA THR A 197 19.85 5.37 9.64
C THR A 197 19.90 5.71 8.15
N GLN A 198 18.74 5.83 7.51
CA GLN A 198 18.63 6.28 6.13
C GLN A 198 17.64 7.43 6.03
N TYR A 199 17.88 8.32 5.07
CA TYR A 199 17.01 9.45 4.85
C TYR A 199 15.64 8.99 4.34
N SER A 200 14.59 9.33 5.09
CA SER A 200 13.21 9.22 4.65
C SER A 200 12.68 10.62 4.37
N ALA A 201 12.32 10.86 3.12
CA ALA A 201 11.65 12.09 2.76
C ALA A 201 10.29 12.20 3.46
N LEU A 202 9.58 11.10 3.73
CA LEU A 202 8.34 11.14 4.50
C LEU A 202 8.55 11.71 5.90
N ALA A 203 9.57 11.25 6.61
CA ALA A 203 9.84 11.66 7.99
C ALA A 203 10.60 13.01 8.12
N CYS A 204 10.94 13.65 6.99
CA CYS A 204 11.78 14.83 6.91
C CYS A 204 13.19 14.65 7.52
N GLY A 205 13.75 13.44 7.51
CA GLY A 205 15.05 13.20 8.13
C GLY A 205 15.49 11.74 8.13
N CYS A 206 16.56 11.48 8.87
CA CYS A 206 17.10 10.14 9.00
C CYS A 206 16.26 9.33 9.97
N VAL A 207 15.64 8.28 9.46
CA VAL A 207 14.93 7.32 10.27
C VAL A 207 15.78 6.08 10.44
N TYR A 208 15.63 5.46 11.60
CA TYR A 208 16.18 4.13 11.81
C TYR A 208 15.41 3.16 10.93
N HIS A 209 15.91 2.94 9.73
CA HIS A 209 15.68 1.68 9.07
C HIS A 209 16.38 0.65 9.94
N LYS A 210 15.67 -0.38 10.40
CA LYS A 210 16.31 -1.61 10.86
C LYS A 210 17.01 -2.26 9.66
N GLY A 211 18.08 -1.62 9.19
CA GLY A 211 19.12 -2.28 8.43
C GLY A 211 19.60 -3.39 9.33
N TYR A 212 19.18 -4.60 9.03
CA TYR A 212 19.59 -5.79 9.73
C TYR A 212 21.12 -5.78 9.83
N GLU A 213 21.69 -5.65 11.05
CA GLU A 213 23.15 -5.63 11.31
C GLU A 213 23.81 -7.02 11.11
N GLY A 214 23.36 -7.79 10.11
CA GLY A 214 23.87 -9.10 9.76
C GLY A 214 23.58 -9.51 8.32
N VAL A 215 23.73 -10.80 8.01
CA VAL A 215 23.29 -11.37 6.74
C VAL A 215 21.75 -11.43 6.73
N CYS A 216 21.07 -10.65 5.89
CA CYS A 216 19.61 -10.69 5.75
C CYS A 216 19.16 -12.13 5.43
N LYS A 217 18.53 -12.77 6.42
CA LYS A 217 18.06 -14.15 6.34
C LYS A 217 16.56 -14.17 6.05
N PRO A 218 16.07 -15.18 5.33
CA PRO A 218 14.64 -15.33 5.12
C PRO A 218 13.90 -15.57 6.45
N GLU A 219 12.69 -15.03 6.55
CA GLU A 219 11.67 -15.42 7.54
C GLU A 219 10.99 -16.74 7.14
N LEU A 220 10.97 -17.01 5.83
CA LEU A 220 10.48 -18.23 5.20
C LEU A 220 11.31 -18.55 3.99
N TYR A 221 11.66 -19.83 3.83
CA TYR A 221 12.29 -20.30 2.62
C TYR A 221 11.77 -21.67 2.23
N LEU A 222 11.10 -21.75 1.08
CA LEU A 222 10.54 -22.97 0.52
C LEU A 222 11.19 -23.23 -0.84
N PRO A 223 12.26 -24.06 -0.89
CA PRO A 223 12.97 -24.37 -2.12
C PRO A 223 12.33 -25.53 -2.92
N PHE A 224 11.29 -26.18 -2.38
CA PHE A 224 10.57 -27.33 -2.95
C PHE A 224 11.40 -28.52 -3.48
N SER A 225 12.71 -28.53 -3.26
CA SER A 225 13.61 -29.59 -3.75
C SER A 225 13.29 -30.99 -3.22
N LYS A 226 12.67 -31.11 -2.04
CA LYS A 226 12.42 -32.41 -1.38
C LYS A 226 11.09 -32.51 -0.64
N ASN A 227 10.54 -31.40 -0.17
CA ASN A 227 9.35 -31.35 0.68
C ASN A 227 8.82 -29.90 0.75
N PHE A 228 7.77 -29.69 1.55
CA PHE A 228 7.16 -28.38 1.82
C PHE A 228 7.61 -27.76 3.16
N ILE A 229 8.76 -28.18 3.71
CA ILE A 229 9.27 -27.69 4.99
C ILE A 229 9.95 -26.32 4.79
N ASP A 230 9.85 -25.46 5.80
CA ASP A 230 10.57 -24.20 5.87
C ASP A 230 12.07 -24.41 6.18
N TYR A 231 12.92 -23.99 5.23
CA TYR A 231 14.39 -24.02 5.30
C TYR A 231 15.00 -22.70 5.78
N SER A 232 14.22 -21.72 6.22
CA SER A 232 14.73 -20.46 6.76
C SER A 232 15.47 -20.62 8.10
N GLY A 233 15.19 -21.71 8.81
CA GLY A 233 15.61 -21.96 10.19
C GLY A 233 14.57 -21.55 11.23
N ASN A 234 13.51 -20.83 10.84
CA ASN A 234 12.43 -20.40 11.74
C ASN A 234 11.37 -21.48 12.00
N LYS A 235 11.42 -22.58 11.25
CA LYS A 235 10.54 -23.76 11.41
C LYS A 235 9.06 -23.37 11.33
N ARG A 236 8.69 -22.51 10.38
CA ARG A 236 7.29 -22.12 10.14
C ARG A 236 6.44 -23.35 9.81
N GLU A 237 5.21 -23.40 10.32
CA GLU A 237 4.26 -24.47 10.03
C GLU A 237 3.66 -24.26 8.63
N VAL A 238 4.06 -25.10 7.69
CA VAL A 238 3.56 -25.10 6.30
C VAL A 238 2.62 -26.29 6.11
N ILE A 239 1.36 -25.99 5.80
CA ILE A 239 0.31 -26.99 5.61
C ILE A 239 0.02 -27.07 4.11
N SER A 240 0.23 -28.26 3.55
CA SER A 240 -0.13 -28.54 2.17
C SER A 240 -1.57 -29.05 2.09
N HIS A 241 -2.37 -28.37 1.28
CA HIS A 241 -3.73 -28.78 0.92
C HIS A 241 -3.70 -29.27 -0.52
N GLY A 242 -3.21 -30.48 -0.75
CA GLY A 242 -3.23 -31.13 -2.07
C GLY A 242 -2.12 -30.73 -3.05
N VAL A 243 -1.17 -29.89 -2.64
CA VAL A 243 -0.02 -29.49 -3.48
C VAL A 243 0.92 -30.67 -3.65
N LYS A 244 1.36 -30.92 -4.88
CA LYS A 244 2.19 -32.08 -5.24
C LYS A 244 3.62 -31.66 -5.49
N LEU A 245 4.57 -32.45 -5.01
CA LEU A 245 5.98 -32.26 -5.34
C LEU A 245 6.33 -33.02 -6.63
N THR A 246 6.95 -32.35 -7.58
CA THR A 246 7.47 -32.99 -8.79
C THR A 246 8.78 -33.72 -8.51
N ARG A 247 9.23 -34.59 -9.43
CA ARG A 247 10.51 -35.30 -9.28
C ARG A 247 11.70 -34.37 -9.43
N GLU A 248 11.51 -33.29 -10.16
CA GLU A 248 12.49 -32.26 -10.48
C GLU A 248 12.64 -31.22 -9.36
N GLY A 249 11.77 -31.26 -8.33
CA GLY A 249 11.86 -30.38 -7.16
C GLY A 249 10.99 -29.13 -7.22
N TYR A 250 9.82 -29.19 -7.87
CA TYR A 250 8.86 -28.08 -7.93
C TYR A 250 7.57 -28.40 -7.17
N ALA A 251 6.89 -27.37 -6.66
CA ALA A 251 5.53 -27.48 -6.16
C ALA A 251 4.52 -27.28 -7.30
N TYR A 252 3.73 -28.30 -7.61
CA TYR A 252 2.65 -28.23 -8.58
C TYR A 252 1.31 -27.95 -7.88
N PHE A 253 0.64 -26.91 -8.38
CA PHE A 253 -0.69 -26.49 -7.98
C PHE A 253 -1.67 -26.79 -9.11
N ASP A 254 -2.79 -27.45 -8.81
CA ASP A 254 -3.75 -27.91 -9.82
C ASP A 254 -4.93 -26.96 -10.07
N GLY A 255 -5.00 -25.85 -9.34
CA GLY A 255 -6.12 -24.90 -9.35
C GLY A 255 -7.08 -25.06 -8.17
N ASP A 256 -6.99 -26.14 -7.39
CA ASP A 256 -7.74 -26.31 -6.13
C ASP A 256 -6.80 -26.46 -4.93
N SER A 257 -5.59 -26.94 -5.18
CA SER A 257 -4.54 -27.11 -4.17
C SER A 257 -3.90 -25.78 -3.75
N TYR A 258 -3.43 -25.71 -2.51
CA TYR A 258 -2.76 -24.52 -1.98
C TYR A 258 -1.85 -24.83 -0.78
N LEU A 259 -0.95 -23.90 -0.45
CA LEU A 259 -0.20 -23.95 0.80
C LEU A 259 -0.72 -22.89 1.76
N GLU A 260 -0.75 -23.24 3.04
CA GLU A 260 -1.08 -22.35 4.14
C GLU A 260 0.10 -22.28 5.10
N ILE A 261 0.56 -21.07 5.42
CA ILE A 261 1.60 -20.85 6.41
C ILE A 261 1.01 -20.12 7.60
N LYS A 262 0.95 -20.81 8.74
CA LYS A 262 0.31 -20.28 9.95
C LYS A 262 1.16 -19.19 10.60
N LYS A 263 0.50 -18.13 11.09
CA LYS A 263 1.11 -17.06 11.90
C LYS A 263 2.39 -16.51 11.26
N PHE A 264 2.30 -16.25 9.96
CA PHE A 264 3.46 -16.12 9.11
C PHE A 264 4.27 -14.87 9.40
N LEU A 265 3.60 -13.72 9.53
CA LEU A 265 4.21 -12.44 9.85
C LEU A 265 3.21 -11.63 10.68
N ASN A 266 3.67 -11.08 11.81
CA ASN A 266 3.08 -9.84 12.30
C ASN A 266 3.64 -8.76 11.37
N PHE A 267 2.81 -8.17 10.50
CA PHE A 267 3.21 -7.10 9.56
C PHE A 267 3.57 -5.78 10.28
N GLU A 268 3.91 -5.82 11.58
CA GLU A 268 4.50 -4.70 12.31
C GLU A 268 5.91 -4.34 11.83
N GLN A 269 6.53 -5.18 11.00
CA GLN A 269 7.83 -4.92 10.40
C GLN A 269 7.73 -3.85 9.32
N SER A 270 8.65 -2.88 9.40
CA SER A 270 8.76 -1.75 8.46
C SER A 270 9.18 -2.16 7.05
N GLU A 271 9.72 -3.37 6.89
CA GLU A 271 10.29 -3.83 5.63
C GLU A 271 9.91 -5.28 5.34
N ILE A 272 9.42 -5.52 4.12
CA ILE A 272 9.14 -6.86 3.62
C ILE A 272 9.75 -7.04 2.23
N THR A 273 10.37 -8.19 2.00
CA THR A 273 10.73 -8.64 0.65
C THR A 273 10.17 -10.03 0.41
N VAL A 274 9.43 -10.20 -0.69
CA VAL A 274 8.90 -11.50 -1.15
C VAL A 274 9.53 -11.81 -2.49
N ALA A 275 10.16 -12.97 -2.62
CA ALA A 275 10.65 -13.51 -3.87
C ALA A 275 9.90 -14.81 -4.19
N VAL A 276 9.41 -14.93 -5.42
CA VAL A 276 8.74 -16.13 -5.92
C VAL A 276 9.13 -16.39 -7.37
N ARG A 277 9.43 -17.65 -7.67
CA ARG A 277 9.65 -18.11 -9.05
C ARG A 277 8.57 -19.12 -9.45
N PHE A 278 7.80 -18.79 -10.47
CA PHE A 278 6.65 -19.61 -10.88
C PHE A 278 6.52 -19.75 -12.39
N LEU A 279 5.90 -20.83 -12.83
CA LEU A 279 5.48 -21.12 -14.20
C LEU A 279 3.97 -21.36 -14.17
N LYS A 280 3.20 -20.46 -14.75
CA LYS A 280 1.74 -20.59 -14.81
C LYS A 280 1.30 -21.51 -15.95
N GLU A 281 0.19 -22.21 -15.75
CA GLU A 281 -0.51 -22.93 -16.82
C GLU A 281 -1.83 -22.27 -17.24
N ASN A 282 -2.41 -21.43 -16.37
CA ASN A 282 -3.66 -20.74 -16.66
C ASN A 282 -3.48 -19.73 -17.81
N LYS A 283 -4.28 -19.92 -18.87
CA LYS A 283 -4.25 -19.11 -20.10
C LYS A 283 -5.13 -17.85 -20.05
N GLY A 284 -5.67 -17.47 -18.88
CA GLY A 284 -6.52 -16.30 -18.71
C GLY A 284 -6.90 -16.04 -17.25
N GLY A 285 -7.62 -14.93 -17.01
CA GLY A 285 -8.07 -14.53 -15.68
C GLY A 285 -6.99 -13.92 -14.80
N LEU A 286 -7.39 -13.45 -13.62
CA LEU A 286 -6.50 -13.04 -12.53
C LEU A 286 -6.35 -14.21 -11.57
N THR A 287 -5.14 -14.77 -11.48
CA THR A 287 -4.80 -15.89 -10.60
C THR A 287 -3.98 -15.42 -9.42
N VAL A 288 -4.34 -15.82 -8.22
CA VAL A 288 -3.58 -15.47 -7.00
C VAL A 288 -2.34 -16.32 -6.84
N VAL A 289 -1.15 -15.71 -6.83
CA VAL A 289 0.10 -16.41 -6.51
C VAL A 289 0.28 -16.48 -5.00
N MET A 290 0.12 -15.35 -4.31
CA MET A 290 0.29 -15.24 -2.87
C MET A 290 -0.65 -14.19 -2.28
N SER A 291 -1.21 -14.46 -1.10
CA SER A 291 -2.12 -13.55 -0.40
C SER A 291 -2.02 -13.72 1.12
N ASN A 292 -2.10 -12.63 1.88
CA ASN A 292 -2.19 -12.69 3.34
C ASN A 292 -3.64 -12.75 3.87
N SER A 293 -4.58 -13.19 3.03
CA SER A 293 -5.94 -13.57 3.38
C SER A 293 -6.64 -14.25 2.20
N ILE A 294 -7.62 -15.12 2.46
CA ILE A 294 -8.45 -15.74 1.42
C ILE A 294 -9.75 -14.94 1.18
N SER A 295 -10.37 -14.45 2.25
CA SER A 295 -11.68 -13.77 2.22
C SER A 295 -11.75 -12.57 3.16
N GLU A 296 -11.93 -12.80 4.46
CA GLU A 296 -11.97 -11.77 5.50
C GLU A 296 -10.98 -12.08 6.64
N PRO A 297 -10.26 -11.07 7.18
CA PRO A 297 -10.24 -9.68 6.73
C PRO A 297 -9.65 -9.57 5.31
N LYS A 298 -10.10 -8.61 4.52
CA LYS A 298 -9.60 -8.42 3.13
C LYS A 298 -8.07 -8.40 3.08
N PRO A 299 -7.45 -8.99 2.04
CA PRO A 299 -6.00 -9.03 1.93
C PRO A 299 -5.41 -7.62 1.87
N THR A 300 -4.31 -7.43 2.58
CA THR A 300 -3.51 -6.19 2.60
C THR A 300 -2.16 -6.38 1.91
N PHE A 301 -1.82 -7.62 1.53
CA PHE A 301 -0.72 -7.97 0.66
C PHE A 301 -1.17 -9.05 -0.32
N LEU A 302 -0.97 -8.81 -1.61
CA LEU A 302 -1.45 -9.69 -2.67
C LEU A 302 -0.49 -9.68 -3.87
N ILE A 303 -0.15 -10.87 -4.37
CA ILE A 303 0.53 -11.06 -5.65
C ILE A 303 -0.44 -11.79 -6.57
N LEU A 304 -0.87 -11.11 -7.62
CA LEU A 304 -1.71 -11.67 -8.68
C LEU A 304 -0.89 -11.85 -9.94
N ASN A 305 -1.30 -12.82 -10.74
CA ASN A 305 -0.81 -13.02 -12.09
C ASN A 305 -1.98 -12.96 -13.08
N SER A 306 -1.74 -12.36 -14.24
CA SER A 306 -2.67 -12.24 -15.35
C SER A 306 -2.11 -12.92 -16.61
N ALA A 307 -2.73 -12.70 -17.77
CA ALA A 307 -2.24 -13.23 -19.04
C ALA A 307 -0.80 -12.79 -19.38
N LYS A 308 -0.45 -11.53 -19.10
CA LYS A 308 0.85 -10.95 -19.49
C LYS A 308 1.58 -10.19 -18.38
N ASN A 309 0.96 -10.03 -17.21
CA ASN A 309 1.52 -9.24 -16.11
C ASN A 309 1.38 -9.95 -14.77
N VAL A 310 2.29 -9.65 -13.86
CA VAL A 310 2.13 -9.84 -12.42
C VAL A 310 1.76 -8.49 -11.81
N HIS A 311 0.89 -8.53 -10.80
CA HIS A 311 0.44 -7.38 -10.04
C HIS A 311 0.77 -7.60 -8.57
N ALA A 312 1.50 -6.66 -7.98
CA ALA A 312 1.71 -6.59 -6.54
C ALA A 312 0.78 -5.52 -5.98
N MET A 313 0.06 -5.85 -4.90
CA MET A 313 -0.83 -4.93 -4.21
C MET A 313 -0.52 -4.95 -2.72
N ILE A 314 -0.42 -3.76 -2.14
CA ILE A 314 -0.37 -3.58 -0.69
C ILE A 314 -1.42 -2.59 -0.23
N LYS A 315 -1.88 -2.73 1.02
CA LYS A 315 -2.75 -1.79 1.70
C LYS A 315 -2.07 -1.29 2.96
N ASN A 316 -1.90 0.02 3.08
CA ASN A 316 -1.21 0.61 4.23
C ASN A 316 -2.14 0.78 5.45
N THR A 317 -1.57 1.13 6.60
CA THR A 317 -2.31 1.47 7.83
C THR A 317 -3.20 2.70 7.68
N GLY A 318 -2.90 3.59 6.73
CA GLY A 318 -3.76 4.71 6.29
C GLY A 318 -4.96 4.30 5.44
N ASN A 319 -5.16 3.00 5.20
CA ASN A 319 -6.24 2.42 4.38
C ASN A 319 -6.15 2.76 2.88
N GLU A 320 -5.01 3.26 2.42
CA GLU A 320 -4.66 3.46 1.01
C GLU A 320 -4.16 2.16 0.37
N ILE A 321 -4.45 1.99 -0.92
CA ILE A 321 -4.06 0.80 -1.70
C ILE A 321 -3.03 1.23 -2.74
N PHE A 322 -1.90 0.53 -2.78
CA PHE A 322 -0.86 0.74 -3.78
C PHE A 322 -0.73 -0.52 -4.63
N THR A 323 -0.67 -0.31 -5.94
CA THR A 323 -0.47 -1.39 -6.92
C THR A 323 0.71 -1.08 -7.83
N LEU A 324 1.43 -2.14 -8.18
CA LEU A 324 2.48 -2.15 -9.20
C LEU A 324 2.28 -3.37 -10.09
N HIS A 325 2.67 -3.24 -11.36
CA HIS A 325 2.62 -4.34 -12.30
C HIS A 325 3.90 -4.46 -13.11
N GLY A 326 4.23 -5.69 -13.50
CA GLY A 326 5.40 -6.01 -14.30
C GLY A 326 5.10 -7.13 -15.29
N VAL A 327 5.79 -7.13 -16.42
CA VAL A 327 5.49 -8.01 -17.55
C VAL A 327 6.04 -9.42 -17.32
N THR A 328 5.18 -10.43 -17.50
CA THR A 328 5.57 -11.84 -17.47
C THR A 328 5.80 -12.42 -18.86
N ARG A 329 6.61 -13.47 -18.91
CA ARG A 329 6.84 -14.31 -20.10
C ARG A 329 5.82 -15.44 -20.10
N GLU A 330 4.93 -15.45 -21.08
CA GLU A 330 3.94 -16.52 -21.24
C GLU A 330 4.63 -17.87 -21.51
N GLY A 331 4.13 -18.94 -20.90
CA GLY A 331 4.68 -20.30 -21.04
C GLY A 331 6.09 -20.49 -20.52
N ASN A 332 6.63 -19.52 -19.76
CA ASN A 332 7.99 -19.54 -19.24
C ASN A 332 8.01 -19.33 -17.73
N TRP A 333 9.14 -19.70 -17.11
CA TRP A 333 9.41 -19.35 -15.71
C TRP A 333 9.49 -17.84 -15.55
N ASN A 334 8.83 -17.35 -14.51
CA ASN A 334 8.81 -15.95 -14.13
C ASN A 334 9.35 -15.80 -12.71
N THR A 335 10.39 -14.98 -12.56
CA THR A 335 10.93 -14.61 -11.25
C THR A 335 10.37 -13.25 -10.86
N VAL A 336 9.70 -13.19 -9.71
CA VAL A 336 9.06 -12.00 -9.18
C VAL A 336 9.64 -11.68 -7.80
N LYS A 337 10.05 -10.43 -7.59
CA LYS A 337 10.48 -9.92 -6.30
C LYS A 337 9.67 -8.67 -5.96
N VAL A 338 8.93 -8.70 -4.86
CA VAL A 338 8.15 -7.57 -4.32
C VAL A 338 8.86 -7.07 -3.08
N MET A 339 9.14 -5.78 -2.98
CA MET A 339 9.77 -5.19 -1.79
C MET A 339 8.97 -3.98 -1.32
N HIS A 340 8.85 -3.79 -0.02
CA HIS A 340 8.25 -2.59 0.55
C HIS A 340 9.01 -2.17 1.80
N ASP A 341 9.29 -0.86 1.94
CA ASP A 341 10.13 -0.28 3.01
C ASP A 341 9.45 0.93 3.70
N GLU A 342 8.12 0.91 3.79
CA GLU A 342 7.23 2.01 4.23
C GLU A 342 7.21 3.25 3.33
N ASN A 343 8.13 3.40 2.37
CA ASN A 343 8.15 4.56 1.49
C ASN A 343 7.76 4.17 0.08
N LYS A 344 8.32 3.06 -0.41
CA LYS A 344 8.09 2.59 -1.77
C LYS A 344 7.73 1.11 -1.82
N LEU A 345 6.91 0.77 -2.80
CA LEU A 345 6.73 -0.58 -3.29
C LEU A 345 7.65 -0.73 -4.50
N ASP A 346 8.46 -1.78 -4.52
CA ASP A 346 9.25 -2.17 -5.68
C ASP A 346 8.76 -3.52 -6.19
N LEU A 347 8.86 -3.70 -7.50
CA LEU A 347 8.54 -4.92 -8.19
C LEU A 347 9.61 -5.20 -9.26
N ILE A 348 10.30 -6.33 -9.11
CA ILE A 348 11.18 -6.88 -10.13
C ILE A 348 10.48 -8.08 -10.77
N VAL A 349 10.29 -8.07 -12.08
CA VAL A 349 9.79 -9.22 -12.85
C VAL A 349 10.77 -9.56 -13.95
N ASN A 350 11.39 -10.74 -13.90
CA ASN A 350 12.39 -11.20 -14.88
C ASN A 350 13.48 -10.16 -15.14
N ASP A 351 14.07 -9.64 -14.05
CA ASP A 351 15.13 -8.63 -14.04
C ASP A 351 14.70 -7.22 -14.49
N ILE A 352 13.41 -7.02 -14.78
CA ILE A 352 12.84 -5.70 -15.05
C ILE A 352 12.37 -5.09 -13.75
N TYR A 353 12.98 -3.97 -13.36
CA TYR A 353 12.66 -3.22 -12.16
C TYR A 353 11.58 -2.15 -12.40
N THR A 354 10.61 -2.09 -11.50
CA THR A 354 9.58 -1.05 -11.42
C THR A 354 9.38 -0.64 -9.97
N GLU A 355 9.09 0.64 -9.73
CA GLU A 355 8.84 1.14 -8.37
C GLU A 355 7.72 2.18 -8.35
N ARG A 356 7.13 2.36 -7.17
CA ARG A 356 6.13 3.39 -6.90
C ARG A 356 6.17 3.77 -5.43
N TRP A 357 5.88 5.04 -5.15
CA TRP A 357 5.62 5.49 -3.79
C TRP A 357 4.43 4.74 -3.20
N ALA A 358 4.64 4.16 -2.03
CA ALA A 358 3.65 3.38 -1.30
C ALA A 358 3.90 3.62 0.20
N ILE A 359 3.47 4.79 0.63
CA ILE A 359 3.83 5.35 1.93
C ILE A 359 3.03 4.70 3.05
N GLY A 360 3.69 4.43 4.18
CA GLY A 360 3.09 3.84 5.37
C GLY A 360 3.24 2.32 5.44
N LYS A 361 3.11 1.80 6.66
CA LYS A 361 3.24 0.38 6.97
C LYS A 361 2.13 -0.45 6.33
N ILE A 362 2.43 -1.69 5.96
CA ILE A 362 1.38 -2.63 5.54
C ILE A 362 0.45 -2.89 6.72
N MET A 363 -0.86 -2.80 6.48
CA MET A 363 -1.86 -3.10 7.49
C MET A 363 -1.81 -4.59 7.83
N ASP A 364 -1.68 -4.93 9.11
CA ASP A 364 -1.68 -6.33 9.56
C ASP A 364 -3.11 -6.90 9.54
N THR A 365 -3.28 -8.05 8.88
CA THR A 365 -4.55 -8.78 8.81
C THR A 365 -4.73 -9.76 9.96
N GLN A 366 -3.70 -10.03 10.76
CA GLN A 366 -3.70 -11.08 11.79
C GLN A 366 -4.14 -12.45 11.23
N SER A 367 -3.82 -12.69 9.95
CA SER A 367 -4.22 -13.88 9.19
C SER A 367 -3.01 -14.70 8.75
N ASN A 368 -3.27 -15.88 8.18
CA ASN A 368 -2.23 -16.75 7.62
C ASN A 368 -1.78 -16.25 6.24
N LEU A 369 -0.60 -16.70 5.81
CA LEU A 369 -0.17 -16.52 4.43
C LEU A 369 -0.65 -17.71 3.59
N TYR A 370 -1.24 -17.43 2.45
CA TYR A 370 -1.74 -18.43 1.51
C TYR A 370 -1.02 -18.31 0.17
N ILE A 371 -0.62 -19.46 -0.38
CA ILE A 371 -0.01 -19.56 -1.71
C ILE A 371 -0.97 -20.33 -2.60
N GLY A 372 -1.41 -19.70 -3.69
CA GLY A 372 -2.26 -20.31 -4.70
C GLY A 372 -3.76 -20.31 -4.44
N LYS A 373 -4.26 -19.70 -3.36
CA LYS A 373 -5.71 -19.64 -3.05
C LYS A 373 -6.25 -18.24 -2.77
N SER A 374 -7.47 -17.99 -3.24
CA SER A 374 -8.30 -16.83 -2.93
C SER A 374 -9.77 -17.17 -3.18
N ASP A 375 -10.69 -16.55 -2.42
CA ASP A 375 -12.14 -16.68 -2.71
C ASP A 375 -12.62 -15.64 -3.74
N LYS A 376 -11.78 -14.64 -4.07
CA LYS A 376 -12.13 -13.54 -5.00
C LYS A 376 -11.47 -13.64 -6.37
N PHE A 377 -10.35 -14.33 -6.44
CA PHE A 377 -9.57 -14.51 -7.66
C PHE A 377 -9.46 -15.99 -7.98
N GLN A 378 -9.08 -16.31 -9.22
CA GLN A 378 -8.83 -17.70 -9.58
C GLN A 378 -7.64 -18.22 -8.77
N SER A 379 -7.74 -19.45 -8.29
CA SER A 379 -6.63 -20.14 -7.66
C SER A 379 -5.50 -20.38 -8.66
N PHE A 380 -4.27 -20.48 -8.17
CA PHE A 380 -3.10 -20.71 -9.01
C PHE A 380 -3.08 -22.14 -9.53
N LYS A 381 -2.76 -22.26 -10.81
CA LYS A 381 -2.43 -23.55 -11.43
C LYS A 381 -1.13 -23.42 -12.22
N GLY A 382 -0.22 -24.34 -11.93
CA GLY A 382 1.12 -24.37 -12.50
C GLY A 382 2.15 -24.78 -11.46
N TYR A 383 3.39 -24.37 -11.69
CA TYR A 383 4.54 -24.79 -10.89
C TYR A 383 5.14 -23.61 -10.15
N ILE A 384 5.58 -23.82 -8.91
CA ILE A 384 6.41 -22.89 -8.15
C ILE A 384 7.72 -23.59 -7.80
N ASP A 385 8.83 -22.95 -8.11
CA ASP A 385 10.18 -23.45 -7.88
C ASP A 385 10.70 -23.05 -6.50
N GLU A 386 10.56 -21.78 -6.17
CA GLU A 386 11.02 -21.25 -4.89
C GLU A 386 10.14 -20.11 -4.39
N ILE A 387 10.02 -20.03 -3.07
CA ILE A 387 9.46 -18.89 -2.35
C ILE A 387 10.40 -18.52 -1.20
N ALA A 388 10.71 -17.24 -1.12
CA ALA A 388 11.42 -16.67 0.02
C ALA A 388 10.73 -15.40 0.49
N VAL A 389 10.60 -15.23 1.80
CA VAL A 389 10.10 -13.99 2.41
C VAL A 389 11.10 -13.51 3.43
N PHE A 390 11.35 -12.20 3.49
CA PHE A 390 12.35 -11.58 4.34
C PHE A 390 11.74 -10.38 5.06
N ALA A 391 12.20 -10.17 6.30
CA ALA A 391 11.98 -9.00 7.14
C ALA A 391 12.96 -7.84 6.84
N CYS A 392 13.67 -7.91 5.72
CA CYS A 392 14.77 -7.05 5.31
C CYS A 392 14.99 -7.19 3.80
N ARG A 393 15.67 -6.24 3.15
CA ARG A 393 16.08 -6.36 1.73
C ARG A 393 17.44 -7.08 1.62
N PRO A 394 17.51 -8.27 1.00
CA PRO A 394 18.77 -8.98 0.80
C PRO A 394 19.65 -8.29 -0.24
N LYS A 395 20.98 -8.29 -0.03
CA LYS A 395 21.94 -7.68 -0.97
C LYS A 395 21.90 -8.27 -2.38
N PHE A 396 21.60 -9.57 -2.52
CA PHE A 396 21.50 -10.24 -3.83
C PHE A 396 20.21 -9.90 -4.60
N ILE A 397 19.28 -9.16 -3.97
CA ILE A 397 18.07 -8.64 -4.64
C ILE A 397 18.28 -7.20 -5.15
N GLN A 398 19.37 -6.53 -4.73
CA GLN A 398 19.70 -5.15 -5.10
C GLN A 398 20.43 -5.01 -6.44
N THR A 399 20.73 -6.12 -7.12
CA THR A 399 21.28 -6.21 -8.48
C THR A 399 20.24 -6.77 -9.41
#